data_AF-A0A2I0AA90-F1
#
_entry.id   AF-A0A2I0AA90-F1
#
_cell.length_a   1.000
_cell.length_b   1.000
_cell.length_c   1.000
_cell.angle_alpha   90.00
_cell.angle_beta   90.00
_cell.angle_gamma   90.00
#
_symmetry.space_group_name_H-M   'P 1'
#
loop_
_entity.id
_entity.type
_entity.pdbx_description
1 polymer ?
#
loop_
_entity_poly.entity_id
_entity_poly.type
_entity_poly.pdbx_seq_one_letter_code
_entity_poly.pdbx_strand_id
1 'polypeptide(L)'
;MYGYASHGRAAEALSLFRELHAGGRWPHAFDFSIILRVCASLSNCCLGRELHCFCLKSGYLEDVFVANGLVAVYASCGLLRCSEDVFWGIRQPDLASWTSMLSALIKNGFDEKALWLLEEMARDGVQFDAYVLSVGLKASSNLNCRASGVQIHCLMVKLGLNSHAFLRNSLLEFYGRL
;
A
#
# COMPACT_ATOMS: atom_id res chain seq x y z
N MET A 1 -1.50 6.48 -25.48
CA MET A 1 -2.72 7.13 -24.95
C MET A 1 -2.97 6.89 -23.45
N TYR A 2 -2.35 5.90 -22.78
CA TYR A 2 -2.54 5.68 -21.33
C TYR A 2 -1.73 6.61 -20.38
N GLY A 3 -0.71 7.31 -20.89
CA GLY A 3 0.11 8.22 -20.07
C GLY A 3 -0.49 9.61 -19.83
N TYR A 4 -1.34 10.11 -20.73
CA TYR A 4 -1.85 11.50 -20.63
C TYR A 4 -2.93 11.67 -19.56
N ALA A 5 -3.77 10.65 -19.33
CA ALA A 5 -4.85 10.73 -18.35
C ALA A 5 -4.36 10.70 -16.89
N SER A 6 -3.22 10.08 -16.60
CA SER A 6 -2.60 10.12 -15.26
C SER A 6 -1.87 11.44 -15.01
N HIS A 7 -1.13 11.95 -16.00
CA HIS A 7 -0.42 13.22 -15.88
C HIS A 7 -1.36 14.43 -15.79
N GLY A 8 -2.47 14.43 -16.54
CA GLY A 8 -3.50 15.48 -16.45
C GLY A 8 -4.13 15.55 -15.05
N ARG A 9 -4.55 14.39 -14.51
CA ARG A 9 -5.10 14.29 -13.15
C ARG A 9 -4.10 14.67 -12.06
N ALA A 10 -2.82 14.41 -12.29
CA ALA A 10 -1.77 14.77 -11.35
C ALA A 10 -1.53 16.28 -11.31
N ALA A 11 -1.50 16.93 -12.48
CA ALA A 11 -1.37 18.39 -12.58
C ALA A 11 -2.59 19.11 -11.99
N GLU A 12 -3.80 18.61 -12.23
CA GLU A 12 -5.05 19.14 -11.67
C GLU A 12 -5.12 19.01 -10.15
N ALA A 13 -4.74 17.86 -9.57
CA ALA A 13 -4.72 17.70 -8.12
C ALA A 13 -3.68 18.60 -7.44
N LEU A 14 -2.53 18.83 -8.11
CA LEU A 14 -1.50 19.75 -7.67
C LEU A 14 -1.95 21.21 -7.75
N SER A 15 -2.64 21.61 -8.82
CA SER A 15 -3.21 22.95 -8.93
C SER A 15 -4.30 23.17 -7.88
N LEU A 16 -5.18 22.18 -7.68
CA LEU A 16 -6.18 22.20 -6.61
C LEU A 16 -5.55 22.34 -5.22
N PHE A 17 -4.48 21.62 -4.92
CA PHE A 17 -3.78 21.78 -3.64
C PHE A 17 -3.22 23.21 -3.46
N ARG A 18 -2.60 23.75 -4.50
CA ARG A 18 -2.08 25.14 -4.49
C ARG A 18 -3.19 26.15 -4.32
N GLU A 19 -4.33 25.96 -4.98
CA GLU A 19 -5.50 26.83 -4.88
C GLU A 19 -6.16 26.76 -3.50
N LEU A 20 -6.32 25.55 -2.93
CA LEU A 20 -6.83 25.36 -1.57
C LEU A 20 -5.93 26.06 -0.54
N HIS A 21 -4.61 25.92 -0.70
CA HIS A 21 -3.62 26.58 0.16
C HIS A 21 -3.61 28.10 -0.01
N ALA A 22 -3.71 28.60 -1.25
CA ALA A 22 -3.74 30.05 -1.53
C ALA A 22 -5.06 30.71 -1.08
N GLY A 23 -6.17 29.98 -1.11
CA GLY A 23 -7.49 30.45 -0.67
C GLY A 23 -7.71 30.38 0.84
N GLY A 24 -6.72 29.94 1.63
CA GLY A 24 -6.83 29.79 3.09
C GLY A 24 -7.84 28.72 3.54
N ARG A 25 -8.26 27.82 2.64
CA ARG A 25 -9.17 26.71 2.97
C ARG A 25 -8.33 25.53 3.42
N TRP A 26 -8.62 25.04 4.63
CA TRP A 26 -7.98 23.86 5.17
C TRP A 26 -8.47 22.62 4.43
N PRO A 27 -7.58 21.84 3.79
CA PRO A 27 -7.98 20.59 3.16
C PRO A 27 -8.49 19.62 4.24
N HIS A 28 -9.57 18.90 3.94
CA HIS A 28 -10.04 17.81 4.79
C HIS A 28 -9.19 16.55 4.56
N ALA A 29 -9.28 15.57 5.45
CA ALA A 29 -8.54 14.30 5.32
C ALA A 29 -8.75 13.61 3.95
N PHE A 30 -9.97 13.70 3.40
CA PHE A 30 -10.29 13.20 2.07
C PHE A 30 -9.47 13.89 0.96
N ASP A 31 -9.32 15.21 1.02
CA ASP A 31 -8.53 15.97 0.04
C ASP A 31 -7.05 15.55 0.09
N PHE A 32 -6.51 15.37 1.31
CA PHE A 32 -5.16 14.83 1.51
C PHE A 32 -5.00 13.45 0.89
N SER A 33 -5.98 12.55 1.06
CA SER A 33 -5.91 11.20 0.47
C SER A 33 -5.80 11.23 -1.07
N ILE A 34 -6.45 12.19 -1.72
CA ILE A 34 -6.38 12.38 -3.18
C ILE A 34 -5.00 12.90 -3.57
N ILE A 35 -4.54 13.97 -2.92
CA ILE A 35 -3.27 14.63 -3.25
C ILE A 35 -2.08 13.69 -2.97
N LEU A 36 -2.11 12.95 -1.86
CA LEU A 36 -1.09 11.96 -1.52
C LEU A 36 -1.02 10.84 -2.56
N ARG A 37 -2.17 10.33 -3.02
CA ARG A 37 -2.21 9.33 -4.08
C ARG A 37 -1.64 9.85 -5.41
N VAL A 38 -1.91 11.11 -5.75
CA VAL A 38 -1.27 11.76 -6.90
C VAL A 38 0.23 11.89 -6.70
N CYS A 39 0.66 12.36 -5.52
CA CYS A 39 2.07 12.46 -5.16
C CYS A 39 2.80 11.11 -5.28
N ALA A 40 2.16 10.03 -4.85
CA ALA A 40 2.68 8.67 -4.97
C ALA A 40 2.79 8.24 -6.44
N SER A 41 1.82 8.58 -7.29
CA SER A 41 1.88 8.26 -8.73
C SER A 41 3.01 8.99 -9.47
N LEU A 42 3.46 10.12 -8.93
CA LEU A 42 4.57 10.91 -9.46
C LEU A 42 5.92 10.55 -8.80
N SER A 43 5.93 9.69 -7.78
CA SER A 43 7.10 9.42 -6.94
C SER A 43 7.80 10.70 -6.43
N ASN A 44 7.03 11.77 -6.18
CA ASN A 44 7.59 13.08 -5.81
C ASN A 44 7.85 13.17 -4.29
N CYS A 45 9.07 12.83 -3.87
CA CYS A 45 9.44 12.77 -2.46
C CYS A 45 9.43 14.15 -1.78
N CYS A 46 9.74 15.22 -2.49
CA CYS A 46 9.75 16.58 -1.94
C CYS A 46 8.34 17.01 -1.53
N LEU A 47 7.39 16.88 -2.46
CA LEU A 47 5.99 17.15 -2.18
C LEU A 47 5.44 16.23 -1.09
N GLY A 48 5.81 14.95 -1.11
CA GLY A 48 5.41 14.00 -0.08
C GLY A 48 5.79 14.43 1.33
N ARG A 49 7.02 14.95 1.50
CA ARG A 49 7.51 15.50 2.76
C ARG A 49 6.80 16.78 3.15
N GLU A 50 6.53 17.68 2.20
CA GLU A 50 5.75 18.90 2.46
C GLU A 50 4.34 18.56 2.97
N LEU A 51 3.66 17.62 2.29
CA LEU A 51 2.33 17.14 2.68
C LEU A 51 2.35 16.45 4.03
N HIS A 52 3.36 15.60 4.30
CA HIS A 52 3.52 14.97 5.61
C HIS A 52 3.67 16.03 6.72
N CYS A 53 4.60 16.98 6.56
CA CYS A 53 4.80 18.07 7.51
C CYS A 53 3.50 18.89 7.73
N PHE A 54 2.73 19.12 6.68
CA PHE A 54 1.44 19.79 6.79
C PHE A 54 0.45 18.95 7.59
N CYS A 55 0.29 17.67 7.27
CA CYS A 55 -0.61 16.76 7.99
C CYS A 55 -0.24 16.67 9.47
N LEU A 56 1.06 16.62 9.79
CA LEU A 56 1.58 16.63 11.16
C LEU A 56 1.16 17.91 11.91
N LYS A 57 1.42 19.09 11.32
CA LYS A 57 1.07 20.38 11.94
C LYS A 57 -0.43 20.60 12.09
N SER A 58 -1.23 19.92 11.28
CA SER A 58 -2.68 20.08 11.20
C SER A 58 -3.44 19.02 11.99
N GLY A 59 -2.76 18.05 12.61
CA GLY A 59 -3.38 16.96 13.36
C GLY A 59 -4.03 15.87 12.50
N TYR A 60 -3.70 15.77 11.21
CA TYR A 60 -4.30 14.80 10.29
C TYR A 60 -3.57 13.44 10.24
N LEU A 61 -2.46 13.27 10.97
CA LEU A 61 -1.73 11.99 10.96
C LEU A 61 -2.48 10.85 11.65
N GLU A 62 -3.46 11.15 12.49
CA GLU A 62 -4.30 10.11 13.10
C GLU A 62 -5.34 9.55 12.12
N ASP A 63 -5.58 10.24 10.99
CA ASP A 63 -6.50 9.77 9.96
C ASP A 63 -5.87 8.66 9.13
N VAL A 64 -6.54 7.50 9.12
CA VAL A 64 -6.05 6.28 8.45
C VAL A 64 -5.91 6.47 6.94
N PHE A 65 -6.78 7.26 6.29
CA PHE A 65 -6.67 7.51 4.85
C PHE A 65 -5.45 8.38 4.52
N VAL A 66 -5.15 9.36 5.38
CA VAL A 66 -3.95 10.19 5.25
C VAL A 66 -2.69 9.35 5.49
N ALA A 67 -2.67 8.53 6.55
CA ALA A 67 -1.55 7.65 6.84
C ALA A 67 -1.28 6.65 5.69
N ASN A 68 -2.32 6.01 5.15
CA ASN A 68 -2.19 5.10 4.01
C ASN A 68 -1.71 5.80 2.74
N GLY A 69 -2.14 7.05 2.51
CA GLY A 69 -1.59 7.88 1.45
C GLY A 69 -0.10 8.16 1.62
N LEU A 70 0.35 8.48 2.83
CA LEU A 70 1.75 8.73 3.16
C LEU A 70 2.63 7.48 3.01
N VAL A 71 2.15 6.30 3.46
CA VAL A 71 2.77 5.00 3.19
C VAL A 71 3.01 4.82 1.70
N ALA A 72 1.98 5.02 0.87
CA ALA A 72 2.09 4.88 -0.58
C ALA A 72 3.07 5.88 -1.21
N VAL A 73 3.10 7.14 -0.73
CA VAL A 73 4.05 8.16 -1.19
C VAL A 73 5.48 7.73 -0.91
N TYR A 74 5.81 7.41 0.35
CA TYR A 74 7.17 7.03 0.71
C TYR A 74 7.62 5.75 0.00
N ALA A 75 6.73 4.75 -0.09
CA ALA A 75 6.99 3.53 -0.85
C ALA A 75 7.27 3.79 -2.33
N SER A 76 6.52 4.70 -2.97
CA SER A 76 6.72 5.06 -4.39
C SER A 76 8.06 5.77 -4.66
N CYS A 77 8.64 6.39 -3.64
CA CYS A 77 9.94 7.05 -3.69
C CYS A 77 11.10 6.12 -3.27
N GLY A 78 10.83 4.84 -3.00
CA GLY A 78 11.83 3.90 -2.46
C GLY A 78 12.25 4.19 -1.01
N LEU A 79 11.58 5.12 -0.33
CA LEU A 79 11.86 5.51 1.06
C LEU A 79 11.13 4.58 2.03
N LEU A 80 11.37 3.28 1.91
CA LEU A 80 10.58 2.25 2.59
C LEU A 80 10.59 2.40 4.12
N ARG A 81 11.72 2.76 4.73
CA ARG A 81 11.79 3.00 6.17
C ARG A 81 10.81 4.08 6.63
N CYS A 82 10.67 5.17 5.88
CA CYS A 82 9.69 6.22 6.19
C CYS A 82 8.25 5.71 6.03
N SER A 83 8.00 4.84 5.05
CA SER A 83 6.71 4.17 4.89
C SER A 83 6.37 3.32 6.12
N GLU A 84 7.35 2.60 6.66
CA GLU A 84 7.18 1.78 7.86
C GLU A 84 6.96 2.61 9.11
N ASP A 85 7.72 3.69 9.28
CA ASP A 85 7.56 4.61 10.41
C ASP A 85 6.14 5.19 10.44
N VAL A 86 5.56 5.52 9.28
CA VAL A 86 4.17 5.97 9.17
C VAL A 86 3.20 4.83 9.48
N PHE A 87 3.39 3.65 8.90
CA PHE A 87 2.51 2.50 9.10
C PHE A 87 2.43 2.09 10.58
N TRP A 88 3.56 1.97 11.26
CA TRP A 88 3.62 1.63 12.69
C TRP A 88 3.13 2.74 13.61
N GLY A 89 3.00 3.97 13.09
CA GLY A 89 2.34 5.08 13.78
C GLY A 89 0.81 5.02 13.76
N ILE A 90 0.21 4.17 12.93
CA ILE A 90 -1.25 4.02 12.85
C ILE A 90 -1.75 3.27 14.09
N ARG A 91 -2.61 3.91 14.89
CA ARG A 91 -3.12 3.32 16.15
C ARG A 91 -3.98 2.09 15.95
N GLN A 92 -4.76 2.06 14.87
CA GLN A 92 -5.68 0.97 14.52
C GLN A 92 -5.62 0.73 13.01
N PRO A 93 -4.60 0.02 12.50
CA PRO A 93 -4.46 -0.25 11.08
C PRO A 93 -5.59 -1.17 10.60
N ASP A 94 -6.34 -0.72 9.60
CA ASP A 94 -7.36 -1.51 8.93
C ASP A 94 -6.77 -2.38 7.80
N LEU A 95 -7.60 -3.20 7.16
CA LEU A 95 -7.18 -4.03 6.03
C LEU A 95 -6.52 -3.20 4.91
N ALA A 96 -6.99 -1.98 4.65
CA ALA A 96 -6.40 -1.10 3.65
C ALA A 96 -4.96 -0.67 4.02
N SER A 97 -4.70 -0.47 5.31
CA SER A 97 -3.39 -0.12 5.85
C SER A 97 -2.38 -1.26 5.67
N TRP A 98 -2.77 -2.47 6.10
CA TRP A 98 -1.94 -3.68 5.95
C TRP A 98 -1.66 -3.99 4.48
N THR A 99 -2.69 -3.95 3.63
CA THR A 99 -2.53 -4.18 2.19
C THR A 99 -1.64 -3.13 1.54
N SER A 100 -1.75 -1.85 1.90
CA SER A 100 -0.89 -0.79 1.37
C SER A 100 0.58 -1.05 1.68
N MET A 101 0.90 -1.42 2.93
CA MET A 101 2.27 -1.71 3.34
C MET A 101 2.81 -2.99 2.70
N LEU A 102 2.00 -4.05 2.62
CA LEU A 102 2.35 -5.29 1.90
C LEU A 102 2.67 -5.03 0.43
N SER A 103 1.81 -4.28 -0.27
CA SER A 103 2.04 -3.88 -1.67
C SER A 103 3.33 -3.08 -1.80
N ALA A 104 3.62 -2.19 -0.85
CA ALA A 104 4.83 -1.38 -0.83
C ALA A 104 6.09 -2.27 -0.72
N LEU A 105 6.09 -3.26 0.17
CA LEU A 105 7.20 -4.19 0.33
C LEU A 105 7.46 -5.01 -0.94
N ILE A 106 6.42 -5.63 -1.50
CA ILE A 106 6.55 -6.44 -2.73
C ILE A 106 7.05 -5.62 -3.91
N LYS A 107 6.48 -4.42 -4.12
CA LYS A 107 6.89 -3.55 -5.23
C LYS A 107 8.34 -3.10 -5.13
N ASN A 108 8.88 -3.01 -3.93
CA ASN A 108 10.26 -2.64 -3.67
C ASN A 108 11.20 -3.86 -3.49
N GLY A 109 10.72 -5.09 -3.71
CA GLY A 109 11.52 -6.31 -3.67
C GLY A 109 11.85 -6.83 -2.26
N PHE A 110 11.13 -6.40 -1.23
CA PHE A 110 11.32 -6.82 0.15
C PHE A 110 10.40 -8.01 0.49
N ASP A 111 10.51 -9.10 -0.29
CA ASP A 111 9.61 -10.26 -0.20
C ASP A 111 9.66 -10.96 1.17
N GLU A 112 10.84 -11.09 1.80
CA GLU A 112 10.97 -11.70 3.13
C GLU A 112 10.20 -10.90 4.19
N LYS A 113 10.33 -9.57 4.13
CA LYS A 113 9.63 -8.66 5.04
C LYS A 113 8.12 -8.65 4.77
N ALA A 114 7.70 -8.83 3.52
CA ALA A 114 6.29 -8.99 3.18
C ALA A 114 5.69 -10.27 3.79
N LEU A 115 6.42 -11.39 3.77
CA LEU A 115 5.99 -12.62 4.44
C LEU A 115 5.92 -12.44 5.96
N TRP A 116 6.92 -11.81 6.57
CA TRP A 116 6.89 -11.47 7.99
C TRP A 116 5.69 -10.59 8.34
N LEU A 117 5.39 -9.57 7.53
CA LEU A 117 4.25 -8.68 7.76
C LEU A 117 2.90 -9.40 7.63
N LEU A 118 2.78 -10.42 6.77
CA LEU A 118 1.60 -11.28 6.72
C LEU A 118 1.40 -12.06 8.02
N GLU A 119 2.47 -12.55 8.63
CA GLU A 119 2.39 -13.23 9.93
C GLU A 119 1.94 -12.26 11.04
N GLU A 120 2.47 -11.03 11.06
CA GLU A 120 2.02 -9.98 11.99
C GLU A 120 0.54 -9.65 11.79
N MET A 121 0.10 -9.48 10.54
CA MET A 121 -1.31 -9.25 10.22
C MET A 121 -2.23 -10.38 10.74
N ALA A 122 -1.78 -11.64 10.66
CA ALA A 122 -2.50 -12.79 11.23
C ALA A 122 -2.49 -12.80 12.76
N ARG A 123 -1.38 -12.41 13.40
CA ARG A 123 -1.27 -12.30 14.88
C ARG A 123 -2.23 -11.25 15.43
N ASP A 124 -2.43 -10.15 14.69
CA ASP A 124 -3.41 -9.10 15.01
C ASP A 124 -4.86 -9.49 14.68
N GLY A 125 -5.09 -10.72 14.19
CA GLY A 125 -6.43 -11.24 13.92
C GLY A 125 -7.12 -10.59 12.71
N VAL A 126 -6.37 -9.89 11.85
CA VAL A 126 -6.92 -9.25 10.65
C VAL A 126 -7.15 -10.31 9.59
N GLN A 127 -8.37 -10.36 9.05
CA GLN A 127 -8.70 -11.36 8.04
C GLN A 127 -8.01 -11.08 6.71
N PHE A 128 -7.52 -12.15 6.09
CA PHE A 128 -6.96 -12.08 4.75
C PHE A 128 -8.05 -12.10 3.69
N ASP A 129 -7.94 -11.21 2.73
CA ASP A 129 -8.71 -11.26 1.49
C ASP A 129 -7.91 -11.96 0.37
N ALA A 130 -8.53 -12.07 -0.80
CA ALA A 130 -7.87 -12.65 -1.97
C ALA A 130 -6.62 -11.87 -2.41
N TYR A 131 -6.59 -10.55 -2.18
CA TYR A 131 -5.46 -9.72 -2.57
C TYR A 131 -4.24 -10.00 -1.69
N VAL A 132 -4.41 -10.01 -0.37
CA VAL A 132 -3.37 -10.31 0.63
C VAL A 132 -2.72 -11.68 0.37
N LEU A 133 -3.53 -12.70 0.10
CA LEU A 133 -3.02 -14.05 -0.19
C LEU A 133 -2.25 -14.11 -1.51
N SER A 134 -2.67 -13.34 -2.52
CA SER A 134 -1.92 -13.24 -3.78
C SER A 134 -0.54 -12.60 -3.61
N VAL A 135 -0.45 -11.58 -2.75
CA VAL A 135 0.80 -10.90 -2.39
C VAL A 135 1.74 -11.89 -1.69
N GLY A 136 1.22 -12.67 -0.73
CA GLY A 136 2.02 -13.70 -0.06
C GLY A 136 2.51 -14.81 -1.00
N LEU A 137 1.67 -15.27 -1.93
CA LEU A 137 2.09 -16.22 -2.96
C LEU A 137 3.19 -15.63 -3.86
N LYS A 138 3.06 -14.36 -4.24
CA LYS A 138 4.08 -13.67 -5.04
C LYS A 138 5.41 -13.61 -4.30
N ALA A 139 5.38 -13.21 -3.02
CA ALA A 139 6.57 -13.17 -2.17
C ALA A 139 7.23 -14.56 -2.05
N SER A 140 6.42 -15.59 -1.79
CA SER A 140 6.89 -16.98 -1.71
C SER A 140 7.50 -17.47 -3.03
N SER A 141 6.91 -17.06 -4.16
CA SER A 141 7.41 -17.38 -5.50
C SER A 141 8.73 -16.67 -5.82
N ASN A 142 8.89 -15.41 -5.41
CA ASN A 142 10.12 -14.65 -5.59
C ASN A 142 11.27 -15.21 -4.75
N LEU A 143 10.97 -15.72 -3.55
CA LEU A 143 11.94 -16.33 -2.64
C LEU A 143 12.18 -17.83 -2.90
N ASN A 144 11.45 -18.45 -3.84
CA ASN A 144 11.39 -19.91 -4.01
C ASN A 144 11.06 -20.66 -2.69
N CYS A 145 10.32 -20.03 -1.78
CA CYS A 145 9.97 -20.60 -0.49
C CYS A 145 8.73 -21.50 -0.64
N ARG A 146 8.98 -22.80 -0.88
CA ARG A 146 7.89 -23.77 -1.05
C ARG A 146 7.00 -23.88 0.19
N ALA A 147 7.59 -23.81 1.39
CA ALA A 147 6.86 -23.97 2.64
C ALA A 147 5.78 -22.90 2.82
N SER A 148 6.14 -21.61 2.68
CA SER A 148 5.19 -20.50 2.83
C SER A 148 4.12 -20.52 1.73
N GLY A 149 4.50 -20.81 0.47
CA GLY A 149 3.53 -20.83 -0.62
C GLY A 149 2.51 -21.97 -0.48
N VAL A 150 2.91 -23.14 0.01
CA VAL A 150 1.98 -24.24 0.33
C VAL A 150 1.06 -23.87 1.49
N GLN A 151 1.59 -23.24 2.56
CA GLN A 151 0.76 -22.78 3.68
C GLN A 151 -0.31 -21.78 3.21
N ILE A 152 0.06 -20.82 2.36
CA ILE A 152 -0.85 -19.83 1.79
C ILE A 152 -1.90 -20.51 0.91
N HIS A 153 -1.52 -21.47 0.06
CA HIS A 153 -2.49 -22.24 -0.73
C HIS A 153 -3.49 -22.99 0.17
N CYS A 154 -3.02 -23.68 1.22
CA CYS A 154 -3.91 -24.33 2.18
C CYS A 154 -4.88 -23.34 2.83
N LEU A 155 -4.40 -22.13 3.16
CA LEU A 155 -5.22 -21.07 3.73
C LEU A 155 -6.29 -20.57 2.75
N MET A 156 -5.94 -20.40 1.47
CA MET A 156 -6.91 -20.04 0.42
C MET A 156 -8.03 -21.06 0.28
N VAL A 157 -7.71 -22.36 0.40
CA VAL A 157 -8.71 -23.44 0.39
C VAL A 157 -9.60 -23.37 1.63
N LYS A 158 -9.02 -23.21 2.82
CA LYS A 158 -9.78 -23.08 4.08
C LYS A 158 -10.73 -21.88 4.08
N LEU A 159 -10.35 -20.78 3.44
CA LEU A 159 -11.17 -19.57 3.31
C LEU A 159 -12.18 -19.65 2.14
N GLY A 160 -12.18 -20.73 1.36
CA GLY A 160 -13.07 -20.88 0.20
C GLY A 160 -12.71 -19.97 -0.99
N LEU A 161 -11.52 -19.38 -1.00
CA LEU A 161 -11.09 -18.39 -2.00
C LEU A 161 -10.48 -19.01 -3.27
N ASN A 162 -10.35 -20.34 -3.33
CA ASN A 162 -9.73 -21.04 -4.47
C ASN A 162 -10.53 -20.93 -5.79
N SER A 163 -11.79 -20.49 -5.73
CA SER A 163 -12.64 -20.28 -6.92
C SER A 163 -12.36 -18.96 -7.64
N HIS A 164 -11.63 -18.01 -7.03
CA HIS A 164 -11.28 -16.76 -7.67
C HIS A 164 -10.24 -16.97 -8.77
N ALA A 165 -10.61 -16.64 -10.02
CA ALA A 165 -9.73 -16.83 -11.19
C ALA A 165 -8.36 -16.16 -11.05
N PHE A 166 -8.31 -14.99 -10.40
CA PHE A 166 -7.07 -14.27 -10.10
C PHE A 166 -6.12 -15.09 -9.20
N LEU A 167 -6.65 -15.69 -8.13
CA LEU A 167 -5.88 -16.51 -7.20
C LEU A 167 -5.37 -17.80 -7.85
N ARG A 168 -6.16 -18.39 -8.75
CA ARG A 168 -5.73 -19.54 -9.55
C ARG A 168 -4.51 -19.19 -10.42
N ASN A 169 -4.48 -18.01 -11.02
CA ASN A 169 -3.34 -17.56 -11.82
C ASN A 169 -2.09 -17.36 -10.94
N SER A 170 -2.24 -16.78 -9.75
CA SER A 170 -1.13 -16.65 -8.78
C SER A 170 -0.60 -18.01 -8.32
N LEU A 171 -1.47 -19.01 -8.11
CA LEU A 171 -1.06 -20.38 -7.79
C LEU A 171 -0.32 -21.04 -8.96
N LEU A 172 -0.80 -20.87 -10.20
CA LEU A 172 -0.11 -21.38 -11.40
C LEU A 172 1.28 -20.76 -11.54
N GLU A 173 1.42 -19.44 -11.32
CA GLU A 173 2.73 -18.77 -11.33
C GLU A 173 3.66 -19.33 -10.25
N PHE A 174 3.15 -19.53 -9.02
CA PHE A 174 3.93 -20.09 -7.92
C PHE A 174 4.39 -21.53 -8.20
N TYR A 175 3.46 -22.43 -8.54
CA TYR A 175 3.77 -23.85 -8.78
C TYR A 175 4.58 -24.07 -10.07
N GLY A 176 4.48 -23.18 -11.05
CA GLY A 176 5.27 -23.24 -12.27
C GLY A 176 6.74 -22.87 -12.10
N ARG A 177 7.14 -22.26 -10.97
CA ARG A 177 8.53 -21.93 -10.64
C ARG A 177 9.21 -22.95 -9.70
N LEU A 178 8.46 -23.92 -9.18
CA LEU A 178 8.99 -25.01 -8.34
C LEU A 178 9.63 -26.11 -9.20
#